data_AF-A0AAV4EAK9-F1
#
_entry.id   AF-A0AAV4EAK9-F1
#
_cell.length_a   1.000
_cell.length_b   1.000
_cell.length_c   1.000
_cell.angle_alpha   90.00
_cell.angle_beta   90.00
_cell.angle_gamma   90.00
#
_symmetry.space_group_name_H-M   'P 1'
#
loop_
_entity.id
_entity.type
_entity.pdbx_description
1 polymer ?
#
loop_
_entity_poly.entity_id
_entity_poly.type
_entity_poly.pdbx_seq_one_letter_code
_entity_poly.pdbx_strand_id
1 'polypeptide(L)'
;MPLSLKGQVFDQCVIPPMSYGCQTWSLTKALIQKLRTAQRAMERKMLGIKPKDRVPCREIRSRTNVVDIVKYVEKQKWKWAGHVARLQDNRWTQRVTEWQLQNGKRSRERQIQRWRDNIVQWKGTTCGRDDRHRERWQDSAEGYILQWMNKAS
;
A
#
# COMPACT_ATOMS: atom_id res chain seq x y z
N MET A 1 -21.07 16.50 14.07
CA MET A 1 -19.61 16.51 13.80
C MET A 1 -19.33 17.14 12.45
N PRO A 2 -18.38 18.09 12.37
CA PRO A 2 -17.95 18.70 11.10
C PRO A 2 -17.29 17.66 10.19
N LEU A 3 -17.36 17.90 8.88
CA LEU A 3 -16.89 16.94 7.87
C LEU A 3 -15.37 16.72 7.93
N SER A 4 -14.61 17.77 8.25
CA SER A 4 -13.16 17.71 8.46
C SER A 4 -12.77 16.72 9.55
N LEU A 5 -13.45 16.77 10.71
CA LEU A 5 -13.19 15.87 11.82
C LEU A 5 -13.56 14.42 11.47
N LYS A 6 -14.66 14.21 10.74
CA LYS A 6 -15.02 12.87 10.26
C LYS A 6 -13.95 12.27 9.34
N GLY A 7 -13.37 13.08 8.45
CA GLY A 7 -12.26 12.67 7.59
C GLY A 7 -11.02 12.29 8.39
N GLN A 8 -10.63 13.10 9.39
CA GLN A 8 -9.51 12.81 10.27
C GLN A 8 -9.70 11.52 11.08
N VAL A 9 -10.90 11.32 11.65
CA VAL A 9 -11.24 10.09 12.38
C VAL A 9 -11.21 8.88 11.45
N PHE A 10 -11.65 9.02 10.20
CA PHE A 10 -11.56 7.95 9.22
C PHE A 10 -10.10 7.57 8.93
N ASP A 11 -9.24 8.57 8.70
CA ASP A 11 -7.82 8.35 8.43
C ASP A 11 -7.08 7.68 9.59
N GLN A 12 -7.44 8.01 10.84
CA GLN A 12 -6.78 7.47 12.03
C GLN A 12 -7.36 6.14 12.51
N CYS A 13 -8.68 5.95 12.42
CA CYS A 13 -9.36 4.80 13.03
C CYS A 13 -9.79 3.73 12.02
N VAL A 14 -10.06 4.08 10.76
CA VAL A 14 -10.60 3.13 9.77
C VAL A 14 -9.52 2.66 8.80
N ILE A 15 -8.67 3.56 8.32
CA ILE A 15 -7.61 3.19 7.37
C ILE A 15 -6.62 2.17 7.96
N PRO A 16 -6.09 2.34 9.20
CA PRO A 16 -5.12 1.38 9.75
C PRO A 16 -5.66 -0.05 9.88
N PRO A 17 -6.84 -0.31 10.46
CA PRO A 17 -7.36 -1.67 10.53
C PRO A 17 -7.76 -2.23 9.16
N MET A 18 -8.29 -1.40 8.25
CA MET A 18 -8.63 -1.85 6.88
C MET A 18 -7.39 -2.26 6.07
N SER A 19 -6.26 -1.59 6.31
CA SER A 19 -4.98 -1.85 5.63
C SER A 19 -4.07 -2.82 6.39
N TYR A 20 -4.53 -3.34 7.53
CA TYR A 20 -3.77 -4.29 8.33
C TYR A 20 -3.50 -5.56 7.50
N GLY A 21 -2.27 -6.07 7.53
CA GLY A 21 -1.83 -7.24 6.75
C GLY A 21 -1.61 -6.99 5.25
N CYS A 22 -2.20 -5.95 4.65
CA CYS A 22 -1.97 -5.60 3.24
C CYS A 22 -0.50 -5.24 2.95
N GLN A 23 0.23 -4.79 3.98
CA GLN A 23 1.62 -4.36 3.90
C GLN A 23 2.60 -5.54 3.77
N THR A 24 2.21 -6.72 4.26
CA THR A 24 3.06 -7.93 4.29
C THR A 24 2.86 -8.84 3.08
N TRP A 25 1.86 -8.57 2.25
CA TRP A 25 1.51 -9.40 1.08
C TRP A 25 1.74 -8.67 -0.25
N SER A 26 1.79 -9.45 -1.33
CA SER A 26 1.79 -8.91 -2.69
C SER A 26 0.43 -8.29 -3.01
N LEU A 27 0.37 -6.96 -3.11
CA LEU A 27 -0.84 -6.24 -3.49
C LEU A 27 -1.19 -6.53 -4.94
N THR A 28 -2.16 -7.43 -5.13
CA THR A 28 -2.72 -7.71 -6.45
C THR A 28 -3.69 -6.59 -6.85
N LYS A 29 -3.82 -6.30 -8.15
CA LYS A 29 -4.79 -5.31 -8.67
C LYS A 29 -6.22 -5.55 -8.16
N ALA A 30 -6.63 -6.82 -8.07
CA ALA A 30 -7.94 -7.20 -7.55
C ALA A 30 -8.14 -6.82 -6.06
N LEU A 31 -7.11 -7.00 -5.23
CA LEU A 31 -7.17 -6.62 -3.80
C LEU A 31 -7.26 -5.10 -3.65
N ILE A 32 -6.45 -4.36 -4.43
CA ILE A 32 -6.49 -2.90 -4.48
C ILE A 32 -7.89 -2.41 -4.87
N GLN A 33 -8.51 -3.02 -5.88
CA GLN A 33 -9.84 -2.63 -6.33
C GLN A 33 -10.91 -2.89 -5.26
N LYS A 34 -10.80 -4.01 -4.52
CA LYS A 34 -11.67 -4.29 -3.38
C LYS A 34 -11.53 -3.23 -2.27
N LEU A 35 -10.30 -2.85 -1.91
CA LEU A 35 -10.01 -1.81 -0.93
C LEU A 35 -10.56 -0.44 -1.36
N ARG A 36 -10.35 -0.07 -2.63
CA ARG A 36 -10.91 1.16 -3.21
C ARG A 36 -12.43 1.16 -3.12
N THR A 37 -13.07 0.04 -3.46
CA THR A 37 -14.54 -0.09 -3.44
C THR A 37 -15.09 0.02 -2.02
N ALA A 38 -14.44 -0.63 -1.05
CA ALA A 38 -14.78 -0.53 0.37
C ALA A 38 -14.66 0.92 0.89
N GLN A 39 -13.53 1.58 0.59
CA GLN A 39 -13.35 3.00 0.94
C GLN A 39 -14.46 3.88 0.35
N ARG A 40 -14.81 3.68 -0.94
CA ARG A 40 -15.89 4.47 -1.58
C ARG A 40 -17.26 4.24 -0.95
N ALA A 41 -17.56 3.00 -0.57
CA ALA A 41 -18.81 2.68 0.11
C ALA A 41 -18.90 3.41 1.45
N MET A 42 -17.81 3.44 2.23
CA MET A 42 -17.76 4.14 3.51
C MET A 42 -17.80 5.66 3.37
N GLU A 43 -17.08 6.24 2.40
CA GLU A 43 -17.13 7.69 2.11
C GLU A 43 -18.55 8.15 1.77
N ARG A 44 -19.29 7.37 0.96
CA ARG A 44 -20.69 7.67 0.65
C ARG A 44 -21.58 7.64 1.88
N LYS A 45 -21.40 6.65 2.75
CA LYS A 45 -22.15 6.55 4.00
C LYS A 45 -21.83 7.70 4.95
N MET A 46 -20.57 8.13 5.03
CA MET A 46 -20.13 9.28 5.83
C MET A 46 -20.80 10.59 5.39
N LEU A 47 -21.03 10.76 4.09
CA LEU A 47 -21.71 11.91 3.48
C LEU A 47 -23.23 11.78 3.39
N GLY A 48 -23.80 10.61 3.69
CA GLY A 48 -25.23 10.34 3.54
C GLY A 48 -25.72 10.26 2.08
N ILE A 49 -24.82 10.11 1.10
CA ILE A 49 -25.15 10.09 -0.33
C ILE A 49 -25.72 8.73 -0.70
N LYS A 50 -26.88 8.74 -1.35
CA LYS A 50 -27.52 7.53 -1.88
C LYS A 50 -26.97 7.23 -3.27
N PRO A 51 -26.92 5.95 -3.69
CA PRO A 51 -26.52 5.59 -5.06
C PRO A 51 -27.38 6.27 -6.15
N LYS A 52 -28.62 6.62 -5.82
CA LYS A 52 -29.56 7.33 -6.72
C LYS A 52 -29.10 8.74 -7.09
N ASP A 53 -28.30 9.38 -6.23
CA ASP A 53 -27.88 10.77 -6.42
C ASP A 53 -26.85 10.91 -7.55
N ARG A 54 -26.35 9.79 -8.11
CA ARG A 54 -25.38 9.70 -9.22
C ARG A 54 -24.15 10.61 -9.07
N VAL A 55 -23.78 10.94 -7.83
CA VAL A 55 -22.61 11.79 -7.54
C VAL A 55 -21.32 11.06 -7.92
N PRO A 56 -20.44 11.68 -8.71
CA PRO A 56 -19.20 11.05 -9.16
C PRO A 56 -18.21 10.86 -8.01
N CYS A 57 -17.44 9.77 -8.03
CA CYS A 57 -16.46 9.43 -6.98
C CYS A 57 -15.37 10.50 -6.77
N ARG A 58 -15.05 11.28 -7.81
CA ARG A 58 -14.11 12.40 -7.72
C ARG A 58 -14.60 13.51 -6.79
N GLU A 59 -15.90 13.77 -6.83
CA GLU A 59 -16.52 14.82 -6.04
C GLU A 59 -16.69 14.38 -4.58
N ILE A 60 -17.07 13.13 -4.36
CA ILE A 60 -17.08 12.52 -3.02
C ILE A 60 -15.70 12.66 -2.36
N ARG A 61 -14.62 12.37 -3.09
CA ARG A 61 -13.25 12.48 -2.58
C ARG A 61 -12.87 13.93 -2.27
N SER A 62 -13.22 14.86 -3.15
CA SER A 62 -12.94 16.29 -2.96
C SER A 62 -13.61 16.81 -1.68
N ARG A 63 -14.83 16.35 -1.40
CA ARG A 63 -15.59 16.72 -0.20
C ARG A 63 -15.02 16.10 1.09
N THR A 64 -14.60 14.83 1.07
CA THR A 64 -14.12 14.16 2.30
C THR A 64 -12.66 14.45 2.63
N ASN A 65 -11.83 14.77 1.62
CA ASN A 65 -10.38 15.00 1.76
C ASN A 65 -9.63 13.89 2.54
N VAL A 66 -10.13 12.66 2.42
CA VAL A 66 -9.59 11.46 3.08
C VAL A 66 -8.38 10.93 2.31
N VAL A 67 -7.42 10.34 3.01
CA VAL A 67 -6.22 9.74 2.39
C VAL A 67 -6.62 8.54 1.51
N ASP A 68 -6.07 8.46 0.30
CA ASP A 68 -6.28 7.28 -0.55
C ASP A 68 -5.65 6.04 0.10
N ILE A 69 -6.44 4.98 0.31
CA ILE A 69 -5.95 3.75 0.93
C ILE A 69 -4.75 3.16 0.18
N VAL A 70 -4.70 3.29 -1.15
CA VAL A 70 -3.58 2.74 -1.93
C VAL A 70 -2.29 3.46 -1.57
N LYS A 71 -2.35 4.80 -1.46
CA LYS A 71 -1.21 5.61 -1.04
C LYS A 71 -0.77 5.26 0.38
N TYR A 72 -1.73 5.05 1.29
CA TYR A 72 -1.44 4.65 2.66
C TYR A 72 -0.74 3.28 2.72
N VAL A 73 -1.30 2.27 2.06
CA VAL A 73 -0.77 0.90 2.06
C VAL A 73 0.63 0.85 1.46
N GLU A 74 0.86 1.50 0.30
CA GLU A 74 2.17 1.51 -0.34
C GLU A 74 3.22 2.26 0.50
N LYS A 75 2.83 3.37 1.15
CA LYS A 75 3.72 4.08 2.10
C LYS A 75 4.12 3.17 3.26
N GLN A 76 3.19 2.39 3.80
CA GLN A 76 3.48 1.49 4.90
C GLN A 76 4.33 0.29 4.45
N LYS A 77 4.04 -0.27 3.27
CA LYS A 77 4.86 -1.32 2.65
C LYS A 77 6.29 -0.84 2.41
N TRP A 78 6.47 0.39 1.95
CA TRP A 78 7.79 1.00 1.79
C TRP A 78 8.52 1.19 3.13
N LYS A 79 7.81 1.65 4.18
CA LYS A 79 8.37 1.74 5.54
C LYS A 79 8.80 0.38 6.08
N TRP A 80 7.96 -0.64 5.90
CA TRP A 80 8.27 -2.02 6.29
C TRP A 80 9.49 -2.54 5.55
N ALA A 81 9.58 -2.28 4.24
CA ALA A 81 10.73 -2.67 3.44
C ALA A 81 12.05 -2.05 3.94
N GLY A 82 12.03 -0.77 4.28
CA GLY A 82 13.20 -0.13 4.90
C GLY A 82 13.53 -0.73 6.26
N HIS A 83 12.52 -1.09 7.06
CA HIS A 83 12.74 -1.76 8.34
C HIS A 83 13.41 -3.14 8.15
N VAL A 84 12.92 -3.95 7.21
CA VAL A 84 13.51 -5.25 6.88
C VAL A 84 14.93 -5.10 6.33
N ALA A 85 15.19 -4.12 5.46
CA ALA A 85 16.52 -3.87 4.89
C ALA A 85 17.57 -3.46 5.94
N ARG A 86 17.13 -2.88 7.07
CA ARG A 86 18.01 -2.48 8.19
C ARG A 86 18.15 -3.55 9.26
N LEU A 87 17.35 -4.61 9.22
CA LEU A 87 17.49 -5.73 10.15
C LEU A 87 18.78 -6.49 9.81
N GLN A 88 19.78 -6.46 10.69
CA GLN A 88 21.06 -7.19 10.52
C GLN A 88 21.10 -8.56 11.24
N ASP A 89 20.01 -8.95 11.90
CA ASP A 89 20.01 -10.07 12.84
C ASP A 89 19.87 -11.46 12.21
N ASN A 90 19.93 -11.63 10.88
CA ASN A 90 19.77 -12.93 10.21
C ASN A 90 18.48 -13.70 10.61
N ARG A 91 17.48 -12.98 11.17
CA ARG A 91 16.23 -13.54 11.69
C ARG A 91 15.41 -14.13 10.56
N TRP A 92 14.48 -15.01 10.92
CA TRP A 92 13.49 -15.59 10.00
C TRP A 92 12.81 -14.54 9.12
N THR A 93 12.55 -13.34 9.62
CA THR A 93 11.95 -12.24 8.85
C THR A 93 12.80 -11.85 7.63
N GLN A 94 14.12 -11.73 7.80
CA GLN A 94 15.04 -11.43 6.71
C GLN A 94 15.12 -12.62 5.75
N ARG A 95 15.32 -13.83 6.29
CA ARG A 95 15.44 -15.07 5.51
C ARG A 95 14.20 -15.35 4.68
N VAL A 96 13.00 -15.23 5.23
CA VAL A 96 11.71 -15.45 4.54
C VAL A 96 11.46 -14.39 3.47
N THR A 97 11.90 -13.15 3.71
CA THR A 97 11.77 -12.06 2.75
C THR A 97 12.77 -12.18 1.59
N GLU A 98 13.98 -12.64 1.88
CA GLU A 98 15.06 -12.93 0.93
C GLU A 98 14.88 -14.27 0.21
N TRP A 99 14.08 -15.17 0.76
CA TRP A 99 13.96 -16.53 0.27
C TRP A 99 13.54 -16.57 -1.20
N GLN A 100 14.45 -17.06 -2.04
CA GLN A 100 14.17 -17.37 -3.43
C GLN A 100 14.25 -18.87 -3.67
N LEU A 101 13.23 -19.40 -4.36
CA LEU A 101 13.32 -20.74 -4.94
C LEU A 101 14.46 -20.74 -5.95
N GLN A 102 15.56 -21.43 -5.62
CA GLN A 102 16.79 -21.42 -6.41
C GLN A 102 16.58 -22.11 -7.77
N ASN A 103 15.71 -23.13 -7.85
CA ASN A 103 15.48 -23.94 -9.07
C ASN A 103 13.99 -24.29 -9.35
N GLY A 104 13.00 -23.58 -8.78
CA GLY A 104 11.59 -24.00 -8.82
C GLY A 104 10.67 -23.07 -9.60
N LYS A 105 10.06 -23.56 -10.70
CA LYS A 105 8.85 -22.94 -11.27
C LYS A 105 7.69 -23.12 -10.28
N ARG A 106 6.98 -22.05 -9.92
CA ARG A 106 5.74 -22.16 -9.14
C ARG A 106 4.62 -22.72 -10.02
N SER A 107 3.75 -23.53 -9.43
CA SER A 107 2.54 -24.01 -10.10
C SER A 107 1.66 -22.83 -10.54
N ARG A 108 0.94 -23.03 -11.65
CA ARG A 108 0.13 -22.01 -12.35
C ARG A 108 -0.94 -21.33 -11.47
N GLU A 109 -1.31 -21.95 -10.35
CA GLU A 109 -2.30 -21.45 -9.38
C GLU A 109 -1.71 -20.58 -8.25
N ARG A 110 -0.42 -20.69 -7.93
CA ARG A 110 0.15 -19.88 -6.85
C ARG A 110 0.44 -18.47 -7.32
N GLN A 111 0.35 -17.50 -6.41
CA GLN A 111 0.73 -16.12 -6.70
C GLN A 111 2.17 -16.06 -7.24
N ILE A 112 2.28 -15.57 -8.47
CA ILE A 112 3.54 -15.43 -9.20
C ILE A 112 4.36 -14.29 -8.59
N GLN A 113 3.72 -13.17 -8.24
CA GLN A 113 4.38 -12.00 -7.65
C GLN A 113 4.67 -12.21 -6.16
N ARG A 114 5.93 -12.02 -5.77
CA ARG A 114 6.36 -11.94 -4.38
C ARG A 114 6.24 -10.52 -3.86
N TRP A 115 6.19 -10.41 -2.53
CA TRP A 115 6.15 -9.12 -1.86
C TRP A 115 7.35 -8.24 -2.26
N ARG A 116 8.55 -8.84 -2.32
CA ARG A 116 9.82 -8.21 -2.70
C ARG A 116 9.87 -7.76 -4.17
N ASP A 117 9.20 -8.48 -5.08
CA ASP A 117 9.34 -8.23 -6.53
C ASP A 117 8.94 -6.80 -6.90
N ASN A 118 7.96 -6.23 -6.20
CA ASN A 118 7.53 -4.85 -6.40
C ASN A 118 8.60 -3.81 -6.01
N ILE A 119 9.42 -4.14 -5.00
CA ILE A 119 10.47 -3.26 -4.49
C ILE A 119 11.72 -3.38 -5.38
N VAL A 120 12.06 -4.62 -5.78
CA VAL A 120 13.16 -4.89 -6.71
C VAL A 120 12.87 -4.32 -8.10
N GLN A 121 11.62 -4.36 -8.56
CA GLN A 121 11.24 -3.72 -9.82
C GLN A 121 11.50 -2.21 -9.82
N TRP A 122 11.40 -1.55 -8.66
CA TRP A 122 11.63 -0.10 -8.54
C TRP A 122 13.11 0.25 -8.30
N LYS A 123 13.79 -0.43 -7.36
CA LYS A 123 15.18 -0.15 -7.00
C LYS A 123 16.23 -0.84 -7.88
N GLY A 124 15.84 -1.85 -8.67
CA GLY A 124 16.77 -2.78 -9.31
C GLY A 124 17.26 -3.90 -8.37
N THR A 125 18.14 -4.77 -8.88
CA THR A 125 18.70 -5.94 -8.16
C THR A 125 19.63 -5.54 -7.00
N THR A 126 20.13 -4.31 -7.01
CA THR A 126 21.18 -3.85 -6.08
C THR A 126 20.57 -3.23 -4.82
N CYS A 127 20.30 -4.07 -3.82
CA CYS A 127 20.14 -3.62 -2.44
C CYS A 127 21.51 -3.09 -1.96
N GLY A 128 21.74 -1.79 -2.14
CA GLY A 128 23.02 -1.13 -1.87
C GLY A 128 23.10 -0.49 -0.47
N ARG A 129 24.30 0.02 -0.13
CA ARG A 129 24.63 0.72 1.13
C ARG A 129 23.67 1.86 1.50
N ASP A 130 22.95 2.43 0.52
CA ASP A 130 21.96 3.51 0.69
C ASP A 130 20.75 3.14 1.56
N ASP A 131 20.42 1.86 1.69
CA ASP A 131 19.23 1.40 2.41
C ASP A 131 19.32 1.61 3.94
N ARG A 132 20.54 1.89 4.42
CA ARG A 132 20.86 2.16 5.83
C ARG A 132 20.43 3.57 6.25
N HIS A 133 20.41 4.54 5.34
CA HIS A 133 20.06 5.93 5.65
C HIS A 133 18.54 6.13 5.59
N ARG A 134 17.94 6.39 6.76
CA ARG A 134 16.48 6.55 6.93
C ARG A 134 15.92 7.69 6.08
N GLU A 135 16.63 8.82 5.99
CA GLU A 135 16.21 10.01 5.25
C GLU A 135 16.14 9.73 3.75
N ARG A 136 17.21 9.21 3.15
CA ARG A 136 17.22 8.78 1.73
C ARG A 136 16.10 7.78 1.40
N TRP A 137 15.77 6.90 2.35
CA TRP A 137 14.65 5.96 2.20
C TRP A 137 13.29 6.67 2.23
N GLN A 138 13.13 7.71 3.05
CA GLN A 138 11.91 8.52 3.09
C GLN A 138 11.76 9.37 1.83
N ASP A 139 12.84 9.97 1.33
CA ASP A 139 12.82 10.80 0.12
C ASP A 139 12.41 9.97 -1.12
N SER A 140 12.89 8.74 -1.20
CA SER A 140 12.55 7.80 -2.28
C SER A 140 11.11 7.27 -2.22
N ALA A 141 10.39 7.50 -1.11
CA ALA A 141 9.05 6.96 -0.92
C ALA A 141 8.03 7.61 -1.85
N GLU A 142 8.16 8.92 -2.11
CA GLU A 142 7.22 9.65 -2.96
C GLU A 142 7.30 9.17 -4.41
N GLY A 143 8.53 8.97 -4.93
CA GLY A 143 8.75 8.41 -6.26
C GLY A 143 8.17 7.00 -6.41
N TYR A 144 8.39 6.12 -5.42
CA TYR A 144 7.83 4.77 -5.42
C TYR A 144 6.29 4.77 -5.44
N ILE A 145 5.68 5.63 -4.62
CA ILE A 145 4.22 5.77 -4.55
C ILE A 145 3.66 6.28 -5.89
N LEU A 146 4.29 7.30 -6.49
CA LEU A 146 3.83 7.87 -7.77
C LEU A 146 3.89 6.85 -8.91
N GLN A 147 4.98 6.08 -9.00
CA GLN A 147 5.08 5.01 -9.99
C GLN A 147 3.94 3.99 -9.84
N TRP A 148 3.61 3.63 -8.61
CA TRP A 148 2.51 2.72 -8.31
C TRP A 148 1.13 3.30 -8.61
N MET A 149 0.92 4.57 -8.32
CA MET A 149 -0.33 5.26 -8.64
C MET A 149 -0.56 5.30 -10.16
N ASN A 150 0.50 5.49 -10.96
CA ASN A 150 0.42 5.47 -12.42
C ASN A 150 0.14 4.06 -12.98
N LYS A 151 0.65 3.01 -12.34
CA LYS A 151 0.43 1.61 -12.76
C LYS A 151 -0.95 1.05 -12.35
N ALA A 152 -1.61 1.71 -11.39
CA ALA A 152 -2.91 1.35 -10.85
C ALA A 152 -4.07 2.25 -11.34
N SER A 153 -3.77 3.21 -12.21
CA SER A 153 -4.76 3.98 -12.98
C SER A 153 -5.07 3.28 -14.30
#